data_AF-A0A3B5QKC8-F1
#
_entry.id   AF-A0A3B5QKC8-F1
#
_cell.length_a   1.000
_cell.length_b   1.000
_cell.length_c   1.000
_cell.angle_alpha   90.00
_cell.angle_beta   90.00
_cell.angle_gamma   90.00
#
_symmetry.space_group_name_H-M   'P 1'
#
loop_
_entity.id
_entity.type
_entity.pdbx_description
1 polymer ?
#
loop_
_entity_poly.entity_id
_entity_poly.type
_entity_poly.pdbx_seq_one_letter_code
_entity_poly.pdbx_strand_id
1 'polypeptide(L)'
;MYLLLVPLLLTPVQMLNLPGKERPAAMGFREVLDKSFCRPIEQHVNVETEFPGGVEDFYIPHCVSLFRCSGCCIDETRECYPVVERNITLEVSRSNQVVNLTFVEHQECGVRLKEYRNNTRSVNERFYLLGFELIYDFVITLFLLHSKEDSLRDRPRRRKHRRRRCEKCQFSR
;
A
#
# COMPACT_ATOMS: atom_id res chain seq x y z
N MET A 1 -13.60 -16.15 45.42
CA MET A 1 -12.19 -15.68 45.38
C MET A 1 -11.45 -15.95 44.05
N TYR A 2 -12.06 -16.59 43.04
CA TYR A 2 -11.41 -16.90 41.76
C TYR A 2 -11.67 -15.88 40.61
N LEU A 3 -12.18 -14.68 40.93
CA LEU A 3 -12.64 -13.70 39.93
C LEU A 3 -11.78 -12.43 39.85
N LEU A 4 -10.51 -12.46 40.28
CA LEU A 4 -9.64 -11.27 40.25
C LEU A 4 -8.30 -11.46 39.51
N LEU A 5 -8.02 -12.63 38.91
CA LEU A 5 -6.72 -12.90 38.27
C LEU A 5 -6.65 -12.69 36.75
N VAL A 6 -7.73 -12.26 36.09
CA VAL A 6 -7.81 -12.26 34.61
C VAL A 6 -7.40 -10.94 33.89
N PRO A 7 -7.22 -9.74 34.49
CA PRO A 7 -7.02 -8.55 33.66
C PRO A 7 -5.58 -8.33 33.15
N LEU A 8 -4.59 -9.15 33.56
CA LEU A 8 -3.17 -8.86 33.29
C LEU A 8 -2.62 -9.30 31.92
N LEU A 9 -3.39 -10.02 31.10
CA LEU A 9 -2.89 -10.61 29.84
C LEU A 9 -3.29 -9.88 28.54
N LEU A 10 -3.89 -8.68 28.62
CA LEU A 10 -4.32 -7.92 27.45
C LEU A 10 -3.43 -6.70 27.11
N THR A 11 -2.21 -6.63 27.65
CA THR A 11 -1.28 -5.58 27.18
C THR A 11 -0.79 -5.93 25.77
N PRO A 12 -0.91 -5.02 24.78
CA PRO A 12 -0.28 -5.23 23.49
C PRO A 12 1.23 -5.34 23.72
N VAL A 13 1.84 -6.41 23.20
CA VAL A 13 3.28 -6.75 23.27
C VAL A 13 4.19 -5.56 22.91
N GLN A 14 3.66 -4.60 22.18
CA GLN A 14 4.31 -3.37 21.74
C GLN A 14 4.76 -2.43 22.89
N MET A 15 4.31 -2.65 24.13
CA MET A 15 4.62 -1.77 25.28
C MET A 15 5.42 -2.41 26.41
N LEU A 16 5.82 -3.68 26.29
CA LEU A 16 6.76 -4.29 27.25
C LEU A 16 8.17 -3.79 26.94
N ASN A 17 8.54 -2.64 27.52
CA ASN A 17 9.93 -2.21 27.62
C ASN A 17 10.65 -3.15 28.60
N LEU A 18 11.04 -4.34 28.15
CA LEU A 18 11.98 -5.18 28.90
C LEU A 18 13.32 -4.44 28.96
N PRO A 19 13.91 -4.26 30.16
CA PRO A 19 15.26 -3.77 30.29
C PRO A 19 16.20 -4.77 29.58
N GLY A 20 16.82 -4.32 28.49
CA GLY A 20 17.71 -5.16 27.67
C GLY A 20 17.22 -5.44 26.24
N LYS A 21 16.01 -5.03 25.85
CA LYS A 21 15.60 -5.08 24.44
C LYS A 21 16.00 -3.78 23.76
N GLU A 22 17.02 -3.84 22.91
CA GLU A 22 17.40 -2.72 22.03
C GLU A 22 16.14 -2.15 21.36
N ARG A 23 16.04 -0.82 21.31
CA ARG A 23 14.97 -0.17 20.54
C ARG A 23 15.01 -0.76 19.12
N PRO A 24 13.85 -1.10 18.50
CA PRO A 24 13.85 -1.59 17.14
C PRO A 24 14.63 -0.60 16.26
N ALA A 25 15.73 -1.07 15.67
CA ALA A 25 16.56 -0.23 14.83
C ALA A 25 15.70 0.27 13.65
N ALA A 26 15.83 1.56 13.32
CA ALA A 26 15.15 2.11 12.17
C ALA A 26 15.70 1.46 10.90
N MET A 27 14.81 1.00 10.03
CA MET A 27 15.18 0.52 8.71
C MET A 27 15.79 1.66 7.90
N GLY A 28 16.93 1.42 7.25
CA GLY A 28 17.61 2.44 6.45
C GLY A 28 16.78 2.83 5.22
N PHE A 29 16.92 4.08 4.77
CA PHE A 29 16.14 4.61 3.63
C PHE A 29 16.23 3.73 2.37
N ARG A 30 17.44 3.28 2.02
CA ARG A 30 17.66 2.44 0.84
C ARG A 30 16.94 1.09 0.94
N GLU A 31 16.92 0.50 2.13
CA GLU A 31 16.20 -0.75 2.36
C GLU A 31 14.67 -0.57 2.28
N VAL A 32 14.15 0.54 2.81
CA VAL A 32 12.73 0.90 2.66
C VAL A 32 12.37 1.07 1.19
N LEU A 33 13.23 1.73 0.42
CA LEU A 33 13.03 1.95 -1.01
C LEU A 33 13.05 0.62 -1.78
N ASP A 34 14.06 -0.22 -1.54
CA ASP A 34 14.21 -1.53 -2.17
C ASP A 34 13.02 -2.47 -1.87
N LYS A 35 12.49 -2.39 -0.65
CA LYS A 35 11.32 -3.18 -0.25
C LYS A 35 10.00 -2.66 -0.82
N SER A 36 9.92 -1.38 -1.17
CA SER A 36 8.70 -0.74 -1.65
C SER A 36 8.61 -0.64 -3.18
N PHE A 37 9.64 -0.99 -3.94
CA PHE A 37 9.58 -0.96 -5.41
C PHE A 37 8.52 -1.90 -6.00
N CYS A 38 7.95 -1.45 -7.13
CA CYS A 38 7.01 -2.20 -7.97
C CYS A 38 7.56 -3.57 -8.35
N ARG A 39 6.92 -4.65 -7.86
CA ARG A 39 7.24 -6.04 -8.19
C ARG A 39 6.02 -6.95 -7.97
N PRO A 40 6.05 -8.22 -8.44
CA PRO A 40 5.07 -9.20 -8.05
C PRO A 40 5.15 -9.48 -6.55
N ILE A 41 4.02 -9.40 -5.85
CA ILE A 41 3.88 -9.72 -4.43
C ILE A 41 2.69 -10.63 -4.28
N GLU A 42 2.80 -11.64 -3.41
CA GLU A 42 1.66 -12.49 -3.06
C GLU A 42 0.61 -11.66 -2.30
N GLN A 43 -0.61 -11.64 -2.84
CA GLN A 43 -1.74 -10.90 -2.30
C GLN A 43 -2.96 -11.81 -2.19
N HIS A 44 -3.80 -11.54 -1.20
CA HIS A 44 -5.10 -12.19 -1.06
C HIS A 44 -6.13 -11.44 -1.89
N VAL A 45 -6.65 -12.12 -2.92
CA VAL A 45 -7.68 -11.61 -3.81
C VAL A 45 -9.01 -12.21 -3.42
N ASN A 46 -10.03 -11.36 -3.24
CA ASN A 46 -11.39 -11.80 -2.96
C ASN A 46 -11.99 -12.46 -4.22
N VAL A 47 -12.39 -13.73 -4.09
CA VAL A 47 -12.94 -14.53 -5.19
C VAL A 47 -14.24 -13.94 -5.73
N GLU A 48 -15.10 -13.41 -4.86
CA GLU A 48 -16.40 -12.84 -5.25
C GLU A 48 -16.25 -11.55 -6.08
N THR A 49 -15.16 -10.79 -5.85
CA THR A 49 -14.87 -9.57 -6.62
C THR A 49 -14.43 -9.89 -8.05
N GLU A 50 -13.67 -10.97 -8.24
CA GLU A 50 -13.19 -11.43 -9.56
C GLU A 50 -14.27 -12.24 -10.29
N PHE A 51 -15.05 -13.03 -9.54
CA PHE A 51 -16.11 -13.90 -10.05
C PHE A 51 -17.44 -13.61 -9.34
N PRO A 52 -18.11 -12.49 -9.70
CA PRO A 52 -19.41 -12.18 -9.14
C PRO A 52 -20.40 -13.31 -9.47
N GLY A 53 -20.87 -14.01 -8.44
CA GLY A 53 -21.88 -15.06 -8.54
C GLY A 53 -23.31 -14.52 -8.50
N GLY A 54 -24.28 -15.42 -8.45
CA GLY A 54 -25.65 -15.10 -8.06
C GLY A 54 -25.74 -14.76 -6.57
N VAL A 55 -26.87 -14.18 -6.14
CA VAL A 55 -27.08 -13.70 -4.75
C VAL A 55 -26.93 -14.80 -3.70
N GLU A 56 -27.11 -16.07 -4.08
CA GLU A 56 -26.98 -17.24 -3.19
C GLU A 56 -25.61 -17.92 -3.26
N ASP A 57 -24.72 -17.49 -4.15
CA ASP A 57 -23.41 -18.10 -4.31
C ASP A 57 -22.43 -17.59 -3.25
N PHE A 58 -21.84 -18.51 -2.50
CA PHE A 58 -20.73 -18.22 -1.60
C PHE A 58 -19.53 -19.12 -1.93
N TYR A 59 -18.33 -18.54 -1.83
CA TYR A 59 -17.07 -19.19 -2.15
C TYR A 59 -16.30 -19.56 -0.87
N ILE A 60 -15.80 -20.79 -0.80
CA ILE A 60 -14.91 -21.28 0.24
C ILE A 60 -13.61 -21.78 -0.42
N PRO A 61 -12.45 -21.14 -0.18
CA PRO A 61 -12.27 -19.91 0.61
C PRO A 61 -12.82 -18.66 -0.09
N HIS A 62 -13.14 -17.61 0.68
CA HIS A 62 -13.56 -16.31 0.13
C HIS A 62 -12.40 -15.55 -0.54
N CYS A 63 -11.16 -15.84 -0.17
CA CYS A 63 -9.97 -15.22 -0.74
C CYS A 63 -8.94 -16.28 -1.15
N VAL A 64 -8.23 -16.05 -2.25
CA VAL A 64 -7.13 -16.89 -2.74
C VAL A 64 -5.83 -16.10 -2.79
N SER A 65 -4.69 -16.77 -2.60
CA SER A 65 -3.37 -16.17 -2.75
C SER A 65 -2.97 -16.14 -4.23
N LEU A 66 -2.63 -14.98 -4.75
CA LEU A 66 -2.16 -14.79 -6.13
C LEU A 66 -1.03 -13.77 -6.17
N PHE A 67 -0.09 -13.92 -7.09
CA PHE A 67 0.88 -12.87 -7.37
C PHE A 67 0.23 -11.72 -8.16
N ARG A 68 0.30 -10.52 -7.62
CA ARG A 68 -0.16 -9.28 -8.26
C ARG A 68 0.92 -8.21 -8.15
N CYS A 69 0.94 -7.31 -9.11
CA CYS A 69 1.87 -6.18 -9.10
C CYS A 69 1.51 -5.23 -7.98
N SER A 70 2.48 -4.97 -7.11
CA SER A 70 2.30 -4.07 -5.98
C SER A 70 3.61 -3.37 -5.64
N GLY A 71 3.53 -2.33 -4.82
CA GLY A 71 4.62 -1.41 -4.54
C GLY A 71 4.36 -0.01 -5.08
N CYS A 72 5.38 0.83 -4.97
CA CYS A 72 5.34 2.24 -5.30
C CYS A 72 6.30 2.55 -6.45
N CYS A 73 5.94 3.57 -7.22
CA CYS A 73 6.84 4.23 -8.15
C CYS A 73 7.44 5.46 -7.46
N ILE A 74 8.66 5.84 -7.84
CA ILE A 74 9.30 7.07 -7.31
C ILE A 74 8.53 8.32 -7.75
N ASP A 75 8.02 8.29 -8.97
CA ASP A 75 7.30 9.39 -9.61
C ASP A 75 5.79 9.11 -9.56
N GLU A 76 5.02 10.07 -9.06
CA GLU A 76 3.56 9.96 -8.94
C GLU A 76 2.84 9.99 -10.30
N THR A 77 3.48 10.48 -11.36
CA THR A 77 2.97 10.42 -12.73
C THR A 77 3.08 9.03 -13.34
N ARG A 78 3.77 8.10 -12.65
CA ARG A 78 3.95 6.72 -13.08
C ARG A 78 3.11 5.75 -12.26
N GLU A 79 2.74 4.63 -12.87
CA GLU A 79 2.03 3.52 -12.23
C GLU A 79 2.73 2.18 -12.44
N CYS A 80 2.59 1.32 -11.43
CA CYS A 80 3.04 -0.05 -11.45
C CYS A 80 2.04 -0.88 -12.25
N TYR A 81 2.51 -1.67 -13.21
CA TYR A 81 1.65 -2.46 -14.10
C TYR A 81 2.28 -3.83 -14.42
N PRO A 82 1.46 -4.85 -14.73
CA PRO A 82 1.96 -6.15 -15.18
C PRO A 82 2.55 -6.07 -16.60
N VAL A 83 3.76 -6.61 -16.74
CA VAL A 83 4.45 -6.76 -18.04
C VAL A 83 4.23 -8.16 -18.60
N VAL A 84 4.26 -9.17 -17.70
CA VAL A 84 4.02 -10.56 -18.04
C VAL A 84 2.97 -11.12 -17.09
N GLU A 85 1.95 -11.78 -17.66
CA GLU A 85 0.87 -12.41 -16.93
C GLU A 85 0.76 -13.89 -17.28
N ARG A 86 0.22 -14.68 -16.37
CA ARG A 86 -0.17 -16.07 -16.61
C ARG A 86 -1.55 -16.33 -16.01
N ASN A 87 -2.24 -17.31 -16.57
CA ASN A 87 -3.46 -17.83 -15.99
C ASN A 87 -3.13 -19.00 -15.05
N ILE A 88 -3.75 -19.03 -13.89
CA ILE A 88 -3.69 -20.15 -12.94
C ILE A 88 -5.11 -20.60 -12.62
N THR A 89 -5.34 -21.91 -12.59
CA THR A 89 -6.64 -22.48 -12.22
C THR A 89 -6.57 -23.01 -10.80
N LEU A 90 -7.52 -22.58 -9.97
CA LEU A 90 -7.64 -22.96 -8.56
C LEU A 90 -9.00 -23.61 -8.31
N GLU A 91 -9.02 -24.59 -7.42
CA GLU A 91 -10.25 -25.21 -6.93
C GLU A 91 -10.83 -24.40 -5.77
N VAL A 92 -12.11 -24.06 -5.86
CA VAL A 92 -12.87 -23.35 -4.83
C VAL A 92 -14.21 -24.03 -4.65
N SER A 93 -14.72 -24.13 -3.42
CA SER A 93 -16.07 -24.60 -3.16
C SER A 93 -17.06 -23.46 -3.37
N ARG A 94 -17.91 -23.56 -4.39
CA ARG A 94 -19.07 -22.68 -4.60
C ARG A 94 -20.33 -23.41 -4.13
N SER A 95 -20.96 -22.93 -3.05
CA SER A 95 -22.21 -23.52 -2.53
C SER A 95 -22.13 -25.05 -2.31
N ASN A 96 -21.03 -25.51 -1.71
CA ASN A 96 -20.68 -26.93 -1.45
C ASN A 96 -20.31 -27.77 -2.68
N GLN A 97 -20.09 -27.15 -3.85
CA GLN A 97 -19.57 -27.83 -5.04
C GLN A 97 -18.17 -27.33 -5.37
N VAL A 98 -17.22 -28.24 -5.56
CA VAL A 98 -15.85 -27.88 -5.98
C VAL A 98 -15.89 -27.49 -7.46
N VAL A 99 -15.44 -26.26 -7.75
CA VAL A 99 -15.38 -25.70 -9.09
C VAL A 99 -13.96 -25.18 -9.39
N ASN A 100 -13.60 -25.20 -10.67
CA ASN A 100 -12.34 -24.65 -11.15
C ASN A 100 -12.53 -23.20 -11.59
N LEU A 101 -11.79 -22.28 -10.97
CA LEU A 101 -11.77 -20.86 -11.31
C LEU A 101 -10.39 -20.48 -11.82
N THR A 102 -10.33 -19.76 -12.93
CA THR A 102 -9.06 -19.37 -13.58
C THR A 102 -8.76 -17.91 -13.35
N PHE A 103 -7.73 -17.63 -12.54
CA PHE A 103 -7.30 -16.29 -12.17
C PHE A 103 -6.09 -15.84 -13.00
N VAL A 104 -5.90 -14.52 -13.07
CA VAL A 104 -4.69 -13.90 -13.61
C VAL A 104 -3.67 -13.67 -12.50
N GLU A 105 -2.43 -14.13 -12.73
CA GLU A 105 -1.26 -13.86 -11.93
C GLU A 105 -0.23 -13.05 -12.71
N HIS A 106 0.43 -12.11 -12.02
CA HIS A 106 1.47 -11.29 -12.61
C HIS A 106 2.83 -11.94 -12.34
N GLN A 107 3.57 -12.23 -13.40
CA GLN A 107 4.92 -12.81 -13.33
C GLN A 107 6.01 -11.75 -13.27
N GLU A 108 5.81 -10.66 -14.00
CA GLU A 108 6.76 -9.54 -14.07
C GLU A 108 5.99 -8.23 -14.03
N CYS A 109 6.55 -7.24 -13.33
CA CYS A 109 5.96 -5.92 -13.19
C CYS A 109 6.92 -4.85 -13.71
N GLY A 110 6.35 -3.81 -14.28
CA GLY A 110 7.06 -2.67 -14.81
C GLY A 110 6.43 -1.36 -14.35
N VAL A 111 7.04 -0.26 -14.79
CA VAL A 111 6.57 1.09 -14.50
C VAL A 111 6.26 1.80 -15.81
N ARG A 112 5.04 2.33 -15.95
CA ARG A 112 4.60 3.12 -17.12
C ARG A 112 4.03 4.47 -16.70
N LEU A 113 3.94 5.39 -17.65
CA LEU A 113 3.25 6.67 -17.44
C LEU A 113 1.75 6.41 -17.27
N LYS A 114 1.14 7.13 -16.33
CA LYS A 114 -0.33 7.10 -16.15
C LYS A 114 -1.00 7.75 -17.34
N GLU A 115 -2.00 7.07 -17.90
CA GLU A 115 -2.93 7.70 -18.83
C GLU A 115 -3.93 8.53 -18.03
N TYR A 116 -3.68 9.84 -17.93
CA TYR A 116 -4.70 10.76 -17.45
C TYR A 116 -5.80 10.82 -18.52
N ARG A 117 -6.98 10.26 -18.23
CA ARG A 117 -8.18 10.47 -19.04
C ARG A 117 -8.50 11.96 -19.02
N ASN A 118 -8.04 12.68 -20.05
CA ASN A 118 -8.36 14.09 -20.26
C ASN A 118 -9.85 14.23 -20.52
N ASN A 119 -10.67 14.38 -19.48
CA ASN A 119 -12.00 14.95 -19.65
C ASN A 119 -11.91 16.47 -19.68
N THR A 120 -11.15 17.00 -20.63
CA THR A 120 -11.10 18.42 -20.93
C THR A 120 -10.75 18.58 -22.40
N ARG A 121 -11.72 19.15 -23.12
CA ARG A 121 -11.51 19.91 -24.36
C ARG A 121 -10.19 20.69 -24.29
N SER A 122 -9.50 20.67 -25.42
CA SER A 122 -8.38 21.53 -25.81
C SER A 122 -8.33 22.90 -25.15
N VAL A 123 -7.09 23.41 -25.05
CA VAL A 123 -6.65 24.77 -24.68
C VAL A 123 -6.21 24.89 -23.21
N ASN A 124 -5.02 24.34 -22.87
CA ASN A 124 -4.03 25.04 -22.02
C ASN A 124 -2.68 24.31 -21.76
N GLU A 125 -2.23 23.39 -22.61
CA GLU A 125 -0.90 22.74 -22.40
C GLU A 125 0.33 23.58 -22.81
N ARG A 126 0.16 24.81 -23.33
CA ARG A 126 1.29 25.65 -23.74
C ARG A 126 1.70 26.75 -22.77
N PHE A 127 0.94 27.00 -21.69
CA PHE A 127 1.27 28.08 -20.74
C PHE A 127 1.97 27.59 -19.45
N TYR A 128 1.81 26.33 -19.06
CA TYR A 128 2.39 25.80 -17.80
C TYR A 128 3.89 25.47 -17.90
N LEU A 129 4.43 25.20 -19.09
CA LEU A 129 5.84 24.83 -19.28
C LEU A 129 6.80 26.03 -19.26
N LEU A 130 6.33 27.26 -19.47
CA LEU A 130 7.19 28.46 -19.45
C LEU A 130 7.18 29.20 -18.10
N GLY A 131 6.27 28.84 -17.19
CA GLY A 131 6.14 29.47 -15.86
C GLY A 131 6.75 28.70 -14.69
N PHE A 132 7.08 27.42 -14.86
CA PHE A 132 7.50 26.53 -13.77
C PHE A 132 9.01 26.53 -13.49
N GLU A 133 9.84 26.82 -14.49
CA GLU A 133 11.31 26.86 -14.35
C GLU A 133 11.77 27.93 -13.34
N LEU A 134 11.05 29.06 -13.22
CA LEU A 134 11.46 30.15 -12.32
C LEU A 134 10.99 29.95 -10.86
N ILE A 135 9.97 29.12 -10.62
CA ILE A 135 9.39 28.93 -9.29
C ILE A 135 10.10 27.79 -8.56
N TYR A 136 10.44 26.70 -9.25
CA TYR A 136 11.17 25.59 -8.62
C TYR A 136 12.58 26.00 -8.18
N ASP A 137 13.28 26.79 -8.98
CA ASP A 137 14.59 27.35 -8.59
C ASP A 137 14.46 28.33 -7.41
N PHE A 138 13.43 29.17 -7.38
CA PHE A 138 13.22 30.10 -6.27
C PHE A 138 12.89 29.39 -4.95
N VAL A 139 12.05 28.35 -5.00
CA VAL A 139 11.68 27.56 -3.81
C VAL A 139 12.85 26.72 -3.31
N ILE A 140 13.64 26.10 -4.20
CA ILE A 140 14.84 25.34 -3.82
C ILE A 140 15.89 26.26 -3.19
N THR A 141 16.11 27.46 -3.74
CA THR A 141 17.06 28.43 -3.18
C THR A 141 16.63 28.92 -1.80
N LEU A 142 15.33 29.17 -1.60
CA LEU A 142 14.76 29.56 -0.31
C LEU A 142 14.86 28.43 0.74
N PHE A 143 14.63 27.18 0.33
CA PHE A 143 14.74 25.99 1.20
C PHE A 143 16.20 25.69 1.61
N LEU A 144 17.16 25.92 0.71
CA LEU A 144 18.60 25.79 0.98
C LEU A 144 19.12 26.92 1.88
N LEU A 145 18.57 28.14 1.77
CA LEU A 145 18.88 29.24 2.68
C LEU A 145 18.30 29.01 4.08
N HIS A 146 17.08 28.48 4.20
CA HIS A 146 16.44 28.19 5.50
C HIS A 146 17.07 27.03 6.27
N SER A 147 17.84 26.15 5.61
CA SER A 147 18.46 24.99 6.27
C SER A 147 19.72 25.31 7.10
N LYS A 148 20.21 26.56 7.10
CA LYS A 148 21.38 26.96 7.89
C LYS A 148 21.06 27.54 9.28
N GLU A 149 19.80 27.81 9.62
CA GLU A 149 19.48 28.62 10.82
C GLU A 149 18.66 27.92 11.92
N ASP A 150 17.98 26.81 11.67
CA ASP A 150 17.08 26.20 12.67
C ASP A 150 17.67 24.97 13.38
N SER A 151 18.74 25.19 14.14
CA SER A 151 19.25 24.24 15.15
C SER A 151 18.55 24.37 16.53
N LEU A 152 17.52 25.21 16.71
CA LEU A 152 16.91 25.41 18.04
C LEU A 152 15.43 25.83 17.97
N ARG A 153 14.50 24.87 17.90
CA ARG A 153 13.31 24.83 18.78
C ARG A 153 12.46 23.57 18.59
N ASP A 154 12.18 22.94 19.73
CA ASP A 154 11.33 21.77 19.90
C ASP A 154 9.86 22.16 20.21
N ARG A 155 8.91 21.26 19.83
CA ARG A 155 7.47 21.10 20.18
C ARG A 155 6.36 21.98 19.50
N PRO A 156 5.05 21.58 19.54
CA PRO A 156 4.42 20.28 19.23
C PRO A 156 3.08 20.35 18.41
N ARG A 157 2.71 19.20 17.78
CA ARG A 157 1.41 18.67 17.28
C ARG A 157 0.18 19.59 17.00
N ARG A 158 -0.36 19.48 15.77
CA ARG A 158 -1.82 19.45 15.50
C ARG A 158 -2.23 18.22 14.69
N ARG A 159 -3.21 17.48 15.22
CA ARG A 159 -3.87 16.31 14.64
C ARG A 159 -4.72 16.72 13.43
N LYS A 160 -4.63 15.97 12.32
CA LYS A 160 -5.76 15.80 11.39
C LYS A 160 -6.07 14.31 11.28
N HIS A 161 -7.18 13.93 11.90
CA HIS A 161 -7.80 12.63 11.74
C HIS A 161 -8.50 12.61 10.38
N ARG A 162 -8.12 11.69 9.49
CA ARG A 162 -8.95 11.30 8.36
C ARG A 162 -8.97 9.78 8.29
N ARG A 163 -10.15 9.23 8.58
CA ARG A 163 -10.48 7.81 8.53
C ARG A 163 -10.09 7.24 7.15
N ARG A 164 -9.32 6.15 7.14
CA ARG A 164 -9.42 5.12 6.11
C ARG A 164 -9.67 3.79 6.81
N ARG A 165 -10.72 3.13 6.36
CA ARG A 165 -11.22 1.84 6.83
C ARG A 165 -10.14 0.79 6.54
N CYS A 166 -9.52 0.26 7.58
CA CYS A 166 -8.79 -1.01 7.50
C CYS A 166 -9.81 -2.12 7.77
N GLU A 167 -10.19 -2.86 6.75
CA GLU A 167 -10.78 -4.18 6.94
C GLU A 167 -9.62 -5.14 7.23
N LYS A 168 -9.62 -5.68 8.45
CA LYS A 168 -8.66 -6.65 8.93
C LYS A 168 -8.87 -7.97 8.18
N CYS A 169 -7.88 -8.45 7.43
CA CYS A 169 -7.69 -9.89 7.28
C CYS A 169 -6.72 -10.31 8.40
N GLN A 170 -7.28 -10.97 9.40
CA GLN A 170 -6.60 -11.42 10.60
C GLN A 170 -5.83 -12.70 10.27
N PHE A 171 -4.49 -12.69 10.38
CA PHE A 171 -3.70 -13.92 10.40
C PHE A 171 -3.27 -14.20 11.84
N SER A 172 -3.80 -15.28 12.40
CA SER A 172 -3.28 -15.92 13.60
C SER A 172 -2.16 -16.87 13.20
N ARG A 173 -0.99 -16.72 13.82
CA ARG A 173 -0.09 -17.83 14.17
C ARG A 173 0.27 -17.68 15.63
#